data_AF-A0A4R3G049-F1
#
_entry.id   AF-A0A4R3G049-F1
#
_cell.length_a   1.000
_cell.length_b   1.000
_cell.length_c   1.000
_cell.angle_alpha   90.00
_cell.angle_beta   90.00
_cell.angle_gamma   90.00
#
_symmetry.space_group_name_H-M   'P 1'
#
loop_
_entity.id
_entity.type
_entity.pdbx_description
1 polymer ?
#
loop_
_entity_poly.entity_id
_entity_poly.type
_entity_poly.pdbx_seq_one_letter_code
_entity_poly.pdbx_strand_id
1 'polypeptide(L)' 'MARRPQKNAYRAGASAFLKGMGGEHNPHASESADCKAWEHGYLDRQKMLSNTRRPVSSAGRQPVSRPTAH' A
#
# COMPACT_ATOMS: atom_id res chain seq x y z
N MET A 1 20.25 -22.97 2.39
CA MET A 1 20.56 -22.15 1.20
C MET A 1 19.46 -21.09 1.02
N ALA A 2 19.79 -19.94 0.42
CA ALA A 2 19.21 -18.60 0.63
C ALA A 2 17.68 -18.41 0.48
N ARG A 3 16.97 -18.15 1.61
CA ARG A 3 15.57 -17.66 1.64
C ARG A 3 15.46 -16.11 1.70
N ARG A 4 16.50 -15.38 1.28
CA ARG A 4 16.61 -13.92 1.44
C ARG A 4 16.28 -13.04 0.21
N PRO A 5 16.18 -13.53 -1.05
CA PRO A 5 16.04 -12.63 -2.20
C PRO A 5 14.64 -11.99 -2.28
N GLN A 6 13.57 -12.75 -2.03
CA GLN A 6 12.19 -12.25 -2.09
C GLN A 6 11.89 -11.13 -1.08
N LYS A 7 12.45 -11.21 0.13
CA LYS A 7 12.27 -10.16 1.15
C LYS A 7 12.95 -8.86 0.75
N ASN A 8 14.06 -8.94 0.01
CA ASN A 8 14.74 -7.77 -0.51
C ASN A 8 13.97 -7.17 -1.70
N ALA A 9 13.46 -8.02 -2.61
CA ALA A 9 12.63 -7.58 -3.73
C ALA A 9 11.35 -6.85 -3.26
N TYR A 10 10.67 -7.39 -2.24
CA TYR A 10 9.52 -6.73 -1.61
C TYR A 10 9.83 -5.32 -1.09
N ARG A 11 10.93 -5.17 -0.35
CA ARG A 11 11.35 -3.86 0.18
C ARG A 11 11.75 -2.90 -0.93
N ALA A 12 12.36 -3.41 -2.00
CA ALA A 12 12.72 -2.62 -3.17
C ALA A 12 11.47 -2.08 -3.88
N GLY A 13 10.44 -2.90 -4.08
CA GLY A 13 9.16 -2.47 -4.67
C GLY A 13 8.44 -1.42 -3.85
N ALA A 14 8.37 -1.62 -2.52
CA ALA A 14 7.79 -0.62 -1.63
C ALA A 14 8.55 0.73 -1.67
N SER A 15 9.89 0.68 -1.80
CA SER A 15 10.72 1.88 -1.92
C SER A 15 10.58 2.55 -3.29
N ALA A 16 10.35 1.77 -4.35
CA ALA A 16 10.13 2.28 -5.70
C ALA A 16 8.85 3.13 -5.77
N PHE A 17 7.76 2.67 -5.14
CA PHE A 17 6.53 3.46 -5.00
C PHE A 17 6.79 4.80 -4.32
N LEU A 18 7.54 4.80 -3.20
CA LEU A 18 7.87 6.02 -2.46
C LEU A 18 8.71 7.00 -3.28
N LYS A 19 9.49 6.51 -4.24
CA LYS A 19 10.29 7.32 -5.17
C LYS A 19 9.53 7.74 -6.43
N GLY A 20 8.29 7.27 -6.62
CA GLY A 20 7.49 7.52 -7.82
C GLY A 20 7.96 6.76 -9.06
N MET A 21 8.71 5.65 -8.89
CA MET A 21 9.17 4.81 -10.00
C MET A 21 8.06 3.84 -10.43
N GLY A 22 7.83 3.69 -11.74
CA GLY A 22 6.85 2.72 -12.27
C GLY A 22 7.31 1.27 -12.20
N GLY A 23 6.39 0.34 -12.52
CA GLY A 23 6.67 -1.10 -12.57
C GLY A 23 7.73 -1.51 -13.61
N GLU A 24 7.98 -0.64 -14.59
CA GLU A 24 9.05 -0.77 -15.58
C GLU A 24 10.48 -0.77 -14.97
N HIS A 25 10.65 -0.22 -13.77
CA HIS A 25 11.94 -0.21 -13.07
C HIS A 25 12.23 -1.48 -12.27
N ASN A 26 11.36 -2.50 -12.36
CA ASN A 26 11.59 -3.77 -11.72
C ASN A 26 12.81 -4.48 -12.36
N PRO A 27 13.91 -4.73 -11.62
CA PRO A 27 15.12 -5.33 -12.18
C PRO A 27 14.99 -6.86 -12.36
N HIS A 28 13.87 -7.47 -11.91
CA HIS A 28 13.66 -8.90 -11.94
C HIS A 28 12.88 -9.31 -13.19
N ALA A 29 13.22 -10.46 -13.78
CA ALA A 29 12.46 -11.00 -14.91
C ALA A 29 11.01 -11.32 -14.51
N SER A 30 10.05 -11.03 -15.39
CA SER A 30 8.60 -11.09 -15.11
C SER A 30 8.09 -12.41 -14.52
N GLU A 31 8.77 -13.52 -14.80
CA GLU A 31 8.37 -14.85 -14.32
C GLU A 31 9.05 -15.26 -13.01
N SER A 32 10.00 -14.45 -12.53
CA SER A 32 10.75 -14.72 -11.31
C SER A 32 9.91 -14.45 -10.07
N ALA A 33 10.11 -15.27 -9.04
CA ALA A 33 9.41 -15.09 -7.78
C ALA A 33 9.78 -13.76 -7.08
N ASP A 34 10.95 -13.21 -7.39
CA ASP A 34 11.37 -11.87 -6.96
C ASP A 34 10.61 -10.74 -7.66
N CYS A 35 10.22 -10.91 -8.94
CA CYS A 35 9.37 -9.94 -9.63
C CYS A 35 8.02 -9.81 -8.94
N LYS A 36 7.38 -10.96 -8.67
CA LYS A 36 6.11 -11.02 -7.93
C LYS A 36 6.24 -10.41 -6.53
N ALA A 37 7.35 -10.67 -5.83
CA ALA A 37 7.59 -10.09 -4.52
C ALA A 37 7.77 -8.56 -4.57
N TRP A 38 8.46 -8.04 -5.59
CA TRP A 38 8.64 -6.61 -5.83
C TRP A 38 7.31 -5.92 -6.14
N GLU A 39 6.53 -6.46 -7.08
CA GLU A 39 5.20 -5.94 -7.44
C GLU A 39 4.26 -5.95 -6.23
N HIS A 40 4.31 -7.02 -5.43
CA HIS A 40 3.53 -7.12 -4.21
C HIS A 40 3.89 -6.00 -3.21
N GLY A 41 5.18 -5.73 -3.00
CA GLY A 41 5.63 -4.65 -2.11
C GLY A 41 5.28 -3.26 -2.63
N TYR A 42 5.33 -3.05 -3.94
CA TYR A 42 4.92 -1.81 -4.59
C TYR A 42 3.43 -1.52 -4.37
N LEU A 43 2.56 -2.49 -4.67
CA LEU A 43 1.11 -2.38 -4.53
C LEU A 43 0.69 -2.28 -3.06
N ASP A 44 1.34 -3.00 -2.15
CA ASP A 44 1.09 -2.90 -0.72
C ASP A 44 1.36 -1.48 -0.21
N ARG A 45 2.50 -0.90 -0.60
CA ARG A 45 2.83 0.49 -0.21
C ARG A 45 1.85 1.51 -0.79
N GLN A 46 1.42 1.30 -2.04
CA GLN A 46 0.37 2.11 -2.67
C GLN A 46 -0.94 2.05 -1.89
N LYS A 47 -1.37 0.84 -1.49
CA LYS A 47 -2.59 0.64 -0.68
C LYS A 47 -2.47 1.29 0.68
N MET A 48 -1.34 1.15 1.38
CA MET A 48 -1.13 1.79 2.68
C MET A 48 -1.24 3.32 2.58
N LEU A 49 -0.63 3.92 1.57
CA LEU A 49 -0.68 5.38 1.38
C LEU A 49 -2.06 5.86 0.91
N SER A 50 -2.76 5.07 0.10
CA SER A 50 -4.16 5.34 -0.26
C SER A 50 -5.08 5.27 0.96
N ASN A 51 -4.88 4.28 1.84
CA ASN A 51 -5.67 4.12 3.06
C ASN A 51 -5.35 5.22 4.09
N THR A 52 -4.09 5.69 4.14
CA THR A 52 -3.69 6.84 4.97
C THR A 52 -4.31 8.15 4.47
N ARG A 53 -4.61 8.25 3.17
CA ARG A 53 -5.28 9.41 2.55
C ARG A 53 -6.80 9.32 2.54
N ARG A 54 -7.39 8.21 2.98
CA ARG A 54 -8.80 8.20 3.36
C ARG A 54 -8.89 8.85 4.75
N PRO A 55 -9.39 10.09 4.89
CA PRO A 55 -9.85 10.51 6.20
C PRO A 55 -10.85 9.46 6.65
N VAL A 56 -10.69 9.00 7.89
CA VAL A 56 -11.73 8.26 8.60
C VAL A 56 -12.93 9.19 8.78
N SER A 57 -13.67 9.42 7.71
CA SER A 57 -15.01 10.00 7.75
C SER A 57 -15.98 8.92 8.21
N SER A 58 -15.78 8.38 9.42
CA SER A 58 -16.76 7.58 10.16
C SER A 58 -16.18 7.10 11.50
N ALA A 59 -15.99 8.02 12.43
CA ALA A 59 -16.46 7.76 13.78
C ALA A 59 -17.75 8.58 13.93
N GLY A 60 -18.87 7.90 13.68
CA GLY A 60 -20.20 8.49 13.62
C GLY A 60 -20.61 9.13 14.94
N ARG A 61 -20.50 10.45 15.02
CA ARG A 61 -21.27 11.27 15.96
C ARG A 61 -22.14 12.22 15.16
N GLN A 62 -23.20 11.67 14.59
CA GLN A 62 -24.42 12.46 14.34
C GLN A 62 -24.86 12.97 15.72
N PRO A 63 -24.87 14.28 16.03
CA PRO A 63 -25.75 14.75 17.07
C PRO A 63 -27.16 14.58 16.49
N VAL A 64 -27.81 13.47 16.85
CA VAL A 64 -29.23 13.26 16.58
C VAL A 64 -29.96 14.54 17.00
N SER A 65 -30.67 15.12 16.04
CA SER A 65 -31.53 16.27 16.25
C SER A 65 -32.38 16.03 17.49
N ARG A 66 -32.25 16.89 18.49
CA ARG A 66 -33.08 16.85 19.70
C ARG A 66 -34.33 17.68 19.42
N PRO A 67 -35.51 17.11 19.21
CA PRO A 67 -36.73 17.89 19.29
C PRO A 67 -37.05 18.03 20.77
N THR A 68 -36.95 19.24 21.31
CA THR A 68 -37.60 19.55 22.59
C THR A 68 -38.61 20.65 22.29
N ALA A 69 -39.86 20.23 22.16
CA ALA A 69 -41.01 21.10 22.14
C ALA A 69 -41.11 21.85 23.47
N HIS A 70 -41.41 23.16 23.42
CA HIS A 70 -42.19 23.85 24.44
C HIS A 70 -42.82 25.13 23.88
#